data_AF-A0A960JYK4-F1
#
_entry.id   AF-A0A960JYK4-F1
#
_cell.length_a   1.000
_cell.length_b   1.000
_cell.length_c   1.000
_cell.angle_alpha   90.00
_cell.angle_beta   90.00
_cell.angle_gamma   90.00
#
_symmetry.space_group_name_H-M   'P 1'
#
loop_
_entity.id
_entity.type
_entity.pdbx_description
1 polymer ?
#
loop_
_entity_poly.entity_id
_entity_poly.type
_entity_poly.pdbx_seq_one_letter_code
_entity_poly.pdbx_strand_id
1 'polypeptide(L)' 'EEIEAAARQYVRKVASQPSPSVMADAAFELAVRRVAEATTDLLASLPERRTPPKVDPPLRRLPAGSTLG' A
#
# COMPACT_ATOMS: atom_id res chain seq x y z
N GLU A 1 7.41 7.51 -7.22
CA GLU A 1 6.49 7.13 -8.30
C GLU A 1 5.26 6.35 -7.80
N GLU A 2 5.40 5.32 -6.96
CA GLU A 2 4.25 4.50 -6.51
C GLU A 2 3.12 5.29 -5.82
N ILE A 3 3.47 6.24 -4.95
CA ILE A 3 2.50 7.11 -4.24
C ILE A 3 1.69 7.96 -5.25
N GLU A 4 2.36 8.50 -6.27
CA GLU A 4 1.71 9.33 -7.29
C GLU A 4 0.77 8.49 -8.17
N ALA A 5 1.17 7.27 -8.53
CA ALA A 5 0.31 6.35 -9.25
C ALA A 5 -0.95 5.97 -8.45
N ALA A 6 -0.80 5.72 -7.15
CA ALA A 6 -1.92 5.47 -6.25
C ALA A 6 -2.83 6.70 -6.11
N ALA A 7 -2.25 7.89 -5.96
CA ALA A 7 -2.97 9.15 -5.93
C ALA A 7 -3.79 9.37 -7.21
N ARG A 8 -3.20 9.10 -8.38
CA ARG A 8 -3.89 9.20 -9.69
C ARG A 8 -5.10 8.28 -9.78
N GLN A 9 -4.97 7.04 -9.31
CA GLN A 9 -6.09 6.09 -9.24
C GLN A 9 -7.19 6.58 -8.29
N TYR A 10 -6.82 7.12 -7.13
CA TYR A 10 -7.76 7.69 -6.17
C TYR A 10 -8.54 8.86 -6.75
N VAL A 11 -7.85 9.87 -7.31
CA VAL A 11 -8.50 11.05 -7.89
C VAL A 11 -9.42 10.65 -9.05
N ARG A 12 -9.00 9.71 -9.91
CA ARG A 12 -9.85 9.16 -10.98
C ARG A 12 -11.10 8.49 -10.41
N LYS A 13 -10.95 7.69 -9.35
CA LYS A 13 -12.06 6.99 -8.70
C LYS A 13 -13.05 7.98 -8.05
N VAL A 14 -12.56 9.00 -7.36
CA VAL A 14 -13.38 9.99 -6.65
C VAL A 14 -14.07 10.95 -7.61
N ALA A 15 -13.39 11.37 -8.67
CA ALA A 15 -13.97 12.27 -9.66
C ALA A 15 -15.16 11.62 -10.39
N SER A 16 -15.20 10.28 -10.52
CA SER A 16 -16.28 9.49 -11.14
C SER A 16 -16.85 10.12 -12.44
N GLN A 17 -15.98 10.77 -13.23
CA GLN A 17 -16.34 11.44 -14.47
C GLN A 17 -16.01 10.54 -15.66
N PRO A 18 -16.94 10.36 -16.62
CA PRO A 18 -16.71 9.53 -17.79
C PRO A 18 -15.80 10.20 -18.83
N SER A 19 -15.55 11.51 -18.73
CA SER A 19 -14.81 12.24 -19.77
C SER A 19 -13.28 12.19 -19.56
N PRO A 20 -12.51 11.68 -20.54
CA PRO A 20 -11.05 11.68 -20.49
C PRO A 20 -10.45 13.11 -20.55
N SER A 21 -11.17 14.10 -21.09
CA SER A 21 -10.68 15.48 -21.15
C SER A 21 -10.58 16.14 -19.77
N VAL A 22 -11.50 15.80 -18.85
CA VAL A 22 -11.48 16.29 -17.46
C VAL A 22 -10.34 15.64 -16.67
N MET A 23 -9.94 14.42 -17.05
CA MET A 23 -8.81 13.69 -16.45
C MET A 23 -7.45 14.17 -16.95
N ALA A 24 -7.40 14.93 -18.05
CA ALA A 24 -6.19 15.56 -18.59
C ALA A 24 -6.07 17.05 -18.18
N ASP A 25 -7.02 17.55 -17.38
CA ASP A 25 -7.04 18.95 -16.94
C ASP A 25 -5.90 19.22 -15.95
N ALA A 26 -5.34 20.43 -16.00
CA ALA A 26 -4.38 20.91 -15.01
C ALA A 26 -4.94 20.84 -13.58
N ALA A 27 -6.27 20.99 -13.41
CA ALA A 27 -6.94 20.80 -12.13
C ALA A 27 -6.82 19.34 -11.62
N PHE A 28 -6.89 18.36 -12.52
CA PHE A 28 -6.71 16.95 -12.17
C PHE A 28 -5.26 16.67 -11.76
N GLU A 29 -4.28 17.12 -12.55
CA GLU A 29 -2.86 16.94 -12.22
C GLU A 29 -2.45 17.67 -10.92
N LEU A 30 -3.08 18.80 -10.61
CA LEU A 30 -2.89 19.48 -9.33
C LEU A 30 -3.48 18.67 -8.16
N ALA A 31 -4.67 18.10 -8.34
CA ALA A 31 -5.29 17.26 -7.33
C ALA A 31 -4.45 16.00 -7.03
N VAL A 32 -3.93 15.34 -8.07
CA VAL A 32 -3.03 14.17 -7.93
C VAL A 32 -1.79 14.55 -7.12
N ARG A 33 -1.14 15.67 -7.46
CA ARG A 33 0.04 16.17 -6.72
C ARG A 33 -0.26 16.42 -5.25
N ARG A 34 -1.37 17.10 -4.93
CA ARG A 34 -1.77 17.38 -3.53
C ARG A 34 -2.04 16.10 -2.74
N VAL A 35 -2.69 15.12 -3.35
CA VAL A 35 -2.94 13.82 -2.69
C VAL A 35 -1.63 13.06 -2.45
N ALA A 36 -0.72 13.08 -3.41
CA ALA A 36 0.59 12.44 -3.28
C ALA A 36 1.44 13.11 -2.18
N GLU A 37 1.43 14.43 -2.11
CA GLU A 37 2.11 15.22 -1.07
C GLU A 37 1.53 14.89 0.31
N ALA A 38 0.21 15.00 0.48
CA ALA A 38 -0.44 14.66 1.75
C ALA A 38 -0.18 13.21 2.20
N THR A 39 -0.10 12.27 1.25
CA THR A 39 0.23 10.87 1.56
C THR A 39 1.69 10.72 1.98
N THR A 40 2.60 11.46 1.35
CA THR A 40 4.02 11.49 1.72
C THR A 40 4.19 12.04 3.14
N ASP A 41 3.51 13.13 3.46
CA ASP A 41 3.52 13.74 4.79
C ASP A 41 2.97 12.78 5.85
N LEU A 42 1.86 12.10 5.54
CA LEU A 42 1.31 11.06 6.41
C LEU A 42 2.36 9.98 6.67
N LEU A 43 2.95 9.40 5.62
CA LEU A 43 3.94 8.34 5.76
C LEU A 43 5.18 8.79 6.54
N ALA A 44 5.61 10.04 6.37
CA ALA A 44 6.71 10.63 7.13
C ALA A 44 6.35 10.85 8.62
N SER A 45 5.09 11.12 8.92
CA SER A 45 4.60 11.28 10.29
C SER A 45 4.36 9.96 11.03
N LEU A 46 4.27 8.84 10.30
CA LEU A 46 4.04 7.54 10.91
C LEU A 46 5.30 7.09 11.67
N PRO A 47 5.16 6.54 12.90
CA PRO A 47 6.28 5.94 13.59
C PRO A 47 6.83 4.77 12.76
N GLU A 48 8.14 4.50 12.87
CA GLU A 48 8.77 3.35 12.22
C GLU A 48 7.90 2.11 12.45
N ARG A 49 7.49 1.45 11.36
CA ARG A 49 6.66 0.25 11.44
C ARG A 49 7.34 -0.72 12.39
N ARG A 50 6.72 -0.96 13.55
CA ARG A 50 7.05 -2.07 14.44
C ARG A 50 6.83 -3.34 13.64
N THR A 51 7.88 -3.78 12.97
CA THR A 51 7.93 -5.07 12.29
C THR A 51 8.01 -6.09 13.42
N PRO A 52 6.97 -6.90 13.66
CA PRO A 52 7.09 -7.99 14.61
C PRO A 52 8.21 -8.89 14.08
N PRO A 53 9.11 -9.40 14.94
CA PRO A 53 10.08 -10.39 14.50
C PRO A 53 9.31 -11.53 13.83
N LYS A 54 9.81 -11.94 12.66
CA LYS A 54 9.32 -13.11 11.94
C LYS A 54 9.38 -14.25 12.95
N VAL A 55 8.24 -14.69 13.47
CA VAL A 55 8.19 -15.86 14.32
C VAL A 55 8.49 -17.01 13.38
N ASP A 56 9.74 -17.45 13.36
CA ASP A 56 10.10 -18.65 12.64
C ASP A 56 9.15 -19.76 13.12
N PRO A 57 8.42 -20.41 12.20
CA PRO A 57 7.45 -21.42 12.58
C PRO A 57 8.19 -22.46 13.43
N PRO A 58 7.64 -22.86 14.59
CA PRO A 58 8.30 -23.80 15.47
C PRO A 58 8.62 -25.04 14.65
N LEU A 59 9.92 -25.41 14.62
CA LEU A 59 10.39 -26.64 14.00
C LEU A 59 9.48 -27.75 14.51
N ARG A 60 8.65 -28.30 13.62
CA ARG A 60 7.78 -29.42 13.96
C ARG A 60 8.70 -30.51 14.49
N ARG A 61 8.65 -30.77 15.79
CA ARG A 61 9.28 -31.95 16.39
C ARG A 61 8.65 -33.16 15.71
N LEU A 62 9.38 -33.78 14.79
CA LEU A 62 9.06 -35.14 14.37
C LEU A 62 9.09 -36.01 15.63
N PRO A 63 8.01 -36.73 15.97
CA PRO A 63 8.03 -37.63 17.11
C PRO A 63 9.06 -38.73 16.85
N ALA A 64 9.96 -38.89 17.81
CA ALA A 64 10.85 -40.02 17.86
C ALA A 64 10.03 -41.29 18.16
N GLY A 65 10.00 -42.21 17.20
CA GLY A 65 9.93 -43.64 17.44
C GLY A 65 8.57 -44.30 17.67
N SER A 66 8.58 -45.61 17.39
CA SER A 66 7.51 -46.62 17.50
C SER A 66 6.76 -46.81 16.17
N THR A 67 6.79 -47.97 15.52
CA THR A 67 6.64 -49.35 16.01
C THR A 67 7.31 -50.33 15.02
N LEU A 68 8.22 -51.22 15.43
CA LEU A 68 7.97 -52.63 15.80
C LEU A 68 6.74 -53.27 15.11
N GLY A 69 6.98 -54.27 14.27
CA GLY A 69 5.99 -55.11 13.61
C GLY A 69 6.62 -55.85 12.43
#